data_AF-A0A2A5HA67-F1
#
_entry.id   AF-A0A2A5HA67-F1
#
_cell.length_a   1.000
_cell.length_b   1.000
_cell.length_c   1.000
_cell.angle_alpha   90.00
_cell.angle_beta   90.00
_cell.angle_gamma   90.00
#
_symmetry.space_group_name_H-M   'P 1'
#
loop_
_entity.id
_entity.type
_entity.pdbx_description
1 polymer ?
#
loop_
_entity_poly.entity_id
_entity_poly.type
_entity_poly.pdbx_seq_one_letter_code
_entity_poly.pdbx_strand_id
1 'polypeptide(L)'
;MINVSNVKHDYDKELFEVSDLVVKSIRDETEEGEIFYELELQFQIENIASFGIKNFEMSVNYYNSEGSCLGSDDDIFVEFLKAGEKKTSSLFMEAPEGEDVESAELIIKGERASFVDMPISTGGWCLLVGVIALLCWQYL
;
A
#
# COMPACT_ATOMS: atom_id res chain seq x y z
N MET A 1 19.76 -2.83 -16.84
CA MET A 1 19.34 -2.61 -15.43
C MET A 1 18.53 -1.33 -15.47
N ILE A 2 17.21 -1.45 -15.47
CA ILE A 2 16.31 -0.29 -15.47
C ILE A 2 16.30 0.23 -14.03
N ASN A 3 16.61 1.51 -13.86
CA ASN A 3 16.88 2.10 -12.56
C ASN A 3 15.83 3.19 -12.32
N VAL A 4 14.77 2.85 -11.59
CA VAL A 4 13.75 3.83 -11.21
C VAL A 4 14.32 4.70 -10.10
N SER A 5 14.74 5.90 -10.48
CA SER A 5 15.50 6.80 -9.60
C SER A 5 14.61 7.69 -8.75
N ASN A 6 13.33 7.81 -9.10
CA ASN A 6 12.41 8.71 -8.47
C ASN A 6 11.00 8.09 -8.44
N VAL A 7 10.47 7.94 -7.23
CA VAL A 7 9.13 7.41 -6.98
C VAL A 7 8.31 8.52 -6.37
N LYS A 8 7.32 9.00 -7.12
CA LYS A 8 6.34 9.93 -6.56
C LYS A 8 5.24 9.15 -5.86
N HIS A 9 4.76 9.74 -4.78
CA HIS A 9 3.80 9.15 -3.87
C HIS A 9 2.61 10.11 -3.75
N ASP A 10 1.51 9.76 -4.39
CA ASP A 10 0.25 10.48 -4.26
C ASP A 10 -0.72 9.64 -3.42
N TYR A 11 -0.64 9.81 -2.11
CA TYR A 11 -1.45 9.12 -1.11
C TYR A 11 -1.55 9.91 0.19
N ASP A 12 -2.54 9.58 1.03
CA ASP A 12 -2.67 10.16 2.37
C ASP A 12 -1.53 9.65 3.26
N LYS A 13 -0.46 10.45 3.38
CA LYS A 13 0.76 10.15 4.16
C LYS A 13 0.51 10.04 5.66
N GLU A 14 -0.70 10.34 6.13
CA GLU A 14 -1.11 10.06 7.52
C GLU A 14 -1.63 8.62 7.67
N LEU A 15 -1.90 7.92 6.57
CA LEU A 15 -2.51 6.60 6.56
C LEU A 15 -1.54 5.49 6.11
N PHE A 16 -0.72 5.77 5.11
CA PHE A 16 0.14 4.78 4.49
C PHE A 16 1.61 5.19 4.48
N GLU A 17 2.47 4.19 4.57
CA GLU A 17 3.88 4.28 4.22
C GLU A 17 4.20 3.23 3.17
N VAL A 18 5.02 3.58 2.18
CA VAL A 18 5.50 2.67 1.15
C VAL A 18 7.01 2.55 1.27
N SER A 19 7.51 1.33 1.42
CA SER A 19 8.93 1.02 1.55
C SER A 19 9.38 -0.03 0.53
N ASP A 20 10.70 -0.22 0.45
CA ASP A 20 11.33 -1.34 -0.26
C ASP A 20 10.91 -1.48 -1.73
N LEU A 21 10.80 -0.36 -2.45
CA LEU A 21 10.55 -0.43 -3.90
C LEU A 21 11.76 -1.04 -4.60
N VAL A 22 11.53 -2.18 -5.24
CA VAL A 22 12.50 -2.88 -6.09
C VAL A 22 11.91 -2.94 -7.50
N VAL A 23 12.70 -2.53 -8.49
CA VAL A 23 12.34 -2.66 -9.90
C VAL A 23 13.24 -3.69 -10.54
N LYS A 24 12.63 -4.73 -11.12
CA LYS A 24 13.32 -5.77 -11.87
C LYS A 24 12.87 -5.72 -13.32
N SER A 25 13.84 -5.79 -14.22
CA SER A 25 13.56 -6.00 -15.64
C SER A 25 13.55 -7.49 -15.91
N ILE A 26 12.43 -7.96 -16.46
CA ILE A 26 12.24 -9.30 -16.96
C ILE A 26 12.30 -9.22 -18.48
N ARG A 27 13.09 -10.10 -19.08
CA ARG A 27 13.10 -10.30 -20.53
C ARG A 27 12.64 -11.71 -20.76
N ASP A 28 11.59 -11.87 -21.55
CA ASP A 28 11.05 -13.19 -21.86
C ASP A 28 10.81 -13.33 -23.38
N GLU A 29 10.65 -14.57 -23.82
CA GLU A 29 10.51 -14.94 -25.22
C GLU A 29 9.25 -15.78 -25.38
N THR A 30 8.33 -15.33 -26.24
CA THR A 30 7.12 -16.09 -26.54
C THR A 30 7.46 -17.39 -27.28
N GLU A 31 6.51 -18.33 -27.34
CA GLU A 31 6.67 -19.56 -28.15
C GLU A 31 6.89 -19.29 -29.65
N GLU A 32 6.56 -18.08 -30.12
CA GLU A 32 6.75 -17.63 -31.50
C GLU A 32 8.10 -16.90 -31.73
N GLY A 33 8.92 -16.76 -30.69
CA GLY A 33 10.22 -16.10 -30.73
C GLY A 33 10.17 -14.57 -30.61
N GLU A 34 9.02 -14.02 -30.20
CA GLU A 34 8.89 -12.60 -29.92
C GLU A 34 9.47 -12.29 -28.55
N ILE A 35 10.38 -11.31 -28.49
CA ILE A 35 10.98 -10.86 -27.24
C ILE A 35 10.12 -9.74 -26.68
N PHE A 36 9.71 -9.87 -25.42
CA PHE A 36 9.06 -8.79 -24.70
C PHE A 36 9.85 -8.42 -23.44
N TYR A 37 9.71 -7.17 -23.05
CA TYR A 37 10.37 -6.58 -21.89
C TYR A 37 9.29 -6.24 -20.87
N GLU A 38 9.42 -6.83 -19.69
CA GLU A 38 8.54 -6.54 -18.56
C GLU A 38 9.32 -5.88 -17.43
N LEU A 39 8.60 -5.09 -16.66
CA LEU A 39 9.05 -4.50 -15.41
C LEU A 39 8.22 -5.07 -14.28
N GLU A 40 8.89 -5.73 -13.35
CA GLU A 40 8.31 -6.09 -12.07
C GLU A 40 8.65 -5.01 -11.04
N LEU A 41 7.65 -4.28 -10.55
CA LEU A 41 7.77 -3.43 -9.37
C LEU A 41 7.30 -4.20 -8.15
N GLN A 42 8.19 -4.42 -7.19
CA GLN A 42 7.86 -4.98 -5.89
C GLN A 42 7.95 -3.88 -4.84
N PHE A 43 6.96 -3.76 -3.96
CA PHE A 43 6.99 -2.82 -2.85
C PHE A 43 6.28 -3.37 -1.62
N GLN A 44 6.59 -2.79 -0.47
CA GLN A 44 5.89 -3.01 0.78
C GLN A 44 5.04 -1.79 1.12
N ILE A 45 3.80 -2.03 1.52
CA ILE A 45 2.92 -1.00 2.07
C ILE A 45 2.63 -1.32 3.52
N GLU A 46 2.70 -0.29 4.35
CA GLU A 46 2.36 -0.34 5.76
C GLU A 46 1.17 0.58 6.04
N ASN A 47 0.20 0.07 6.81
CA ASN A 47 -0.82 0.90 7.41
C ASN A 47 -0.28 1.51 8.70
N ILE A 48 0.12 2.77 8.65
CA ILE A 48 0.63 3.52 9.81
C ILE A 48 -0.48 4.16 10.65
N ALA A 49 -1.73 4.08 10.19
CA ALA A 49 -2.87 4.57 10.96
C ALA A 49 -3.11 3.70 12.21
N SER A 50 -3.74 4.28 13.22
CA SER A 50 -4.15 3.55 14.43
C SER A 50 -5.38 2.65 14.23
N PHE A 51 -5.88 2.53 12.99
CA PHE A 51 -7.09 1.80 12.62
C PHE A 51 -6.89 1.01 11.34
N GLY A 52 -7.73 0.00 11.09
CA GLY A 52 -7.67 -0.79 9.86
C GLY A 52 -8.26 -0.07 8.65
N ILE A 53 -7.67 -0.27 7.47
CA ILE A 53 -8.09 0.34 6.20
C ILE A 53 -8.65 -0.74 5.27
N LYS A 54 -9.78 -0.49 4.60
CA LYS A 54 -10.46 -1.43 3.70
C LYS A 54 -10.56 -0.87 2.29
N ASN A 55 -10.69 -1.77 1.32
CA ASN A 55 -11.04 -1.48 -0.07
C ASN A 55 -10.22 -0.32 -0.65
N PHE A 56 -8.90 -0.45 -0.62
CA PHE A 56 -8.04 0.53 -1.28
C PHE A 56 -7.44 -0.04 -2.55
N GLU A 57 -7.38 0.82 -3.55
CA GLU A 57 -6.84 0.55 -4.87
C GLU A 57 -5.50 1.26 -5.01
N MET A 58 -4.62 0.67 -5.79
CA MET A 58 -3.31 1.24 -6.07
C MET A 58 -3.06 1.17 -7.55
N SER A 59 -2.63 2.30 -8.07
CA SER A 59 -2.19 2.41 -9.44
C SER A 59 -0.76 2.91 -9.52
N VAL A 60 -0.06 2.51 -10.56
CA VAL A 60 1.28 2.98 -10.87
C VAL A 60 1.29 3.54 -12.28
N ASN A 61 1.72 4.78 -12.42
CA ASN A 61 2.06 5.37 -13.72
C ASN A 61 3.58 5.37 -13.86
N TYR A 62 4.09 5.14 -15.06
CA TYR A 62 5.54 5.18 -15.33
C TYR A 62 5.88 6.11 -16.48
N TYR A 63 7.03 6.77 -16.35
CA TYR A 63 7.42 7.86 -17.23
C TYR A 63 8.86 7.68 -17.69
N ASN A 64 9.10 8.03 -18.96
CA ASN A 64 10.45 8.10 -19.52
C ASN A 64 11.17 9.39 -19.09
N SER A 65 12.41 9.54 -19.57
CA SER A 65 13.26 10.71 -19.27
C SER A 65 12.73 12.05 -19.75
N GLU A 66 11.84 12.03 -20.75
CA GLU A 66 11.18 13.22 -21.28
C GLU A 66 9.92 13.59 -20.46
N GLY A 67 9.56 12.77 -19.46
CA GLY A 67 8.35 12.92 -18.67
C GLY A 67 7.08 12.44 -19.37
N SER A 68 7.22 11.72 -20.48
CA SER A 68 6.08 11.12 -21.19
C SER A 68 5.59 9.88 -20.43
N CYS A 69 4.28 9.79 -20.19
CA CYS A 69 3.67 8.60 -19.61
C CYS A 69 3.78 7.44 -20.62
N LEU A 70 4.50 6.40 -20.23
CA LEU A 70 4.68 5.19 -21.02
C LEU A 70 3.53 4.20 -20.78
N GLY A 71 2.87 4.27 -19.62
CA GLY A 71 1.65 3.53 -19.31
C GLY A 71 1.26 3.55 -17.84
N SER A 72 0.24 2.76 -17.51
CA SER A 72 -0.31 2.63 -16.16
C SER A 72 -0.80 1.20 -15.88
N ASP A 73 -0.74 0.78 -14.63
CA ASP A 73 -1.39 -0.42 -14.13
C ASP A 73 -2.19 -0.07 -12.86
N ASP A 74 -3.45 -0.51 -12.81
CA ASP A 74 -4.44 -0.13 -11.81
C ASP A 74 -4.95 -1.34 -10.97
N ASP A 75 -4.38 -2.53 -11.16
CA ASP A 75 -5.03 -3.79 -10.72
C ASP A 75 -4.68 -4.25 -9.29
N ILE A 76 -3.99 -3.46 -8.46
CA ILE A 76 -3.77 -3.87 -7.08
C ILE A 76 -4.92 -3.42 -6.17
N PHE A 77 -5.79 -4.38 -5.85
CA PHE A 77 -6.81 -4.24 -4.84
C PHE A 77 -6.40 -4.87 -3.50
N VAL A 78 -6.54 -4.11 -2.41
CA VAL A 78 -6.37 -4.63 -1.05
C VAL A 78 -7.68 -4.48 -0.28
N GLU A 79 -8.30 -5.61 0.01
CA GLU A 79 -9.58 -5.66 0.71
C GLU A 79 -9.47 -5.13 2.16
N PHE A 80 -8.40 -5.46 2.88
CA PHE A 80 -8.19 -5.01 4.25
C PHE A 80 -6.70 -5.03 4.67
N LEU A 81 -6.29 -4.02 5.43
CA LEU A 81 -4.97 -3.91 6.07
C LEU A 81 -5.14 -3.40 7.50
N LYS A 82 -4.75 -4.20 8.51
CA LYS A 82 -4.87 -3.83 9.93
C LYS A 82 -3.88 -2.72 10.30
N ALA A 83 -4.14 -2.04 11.41
CA ALA A 83 -3.21 -1.06 11.97
C ALA A 83 -1.82 -1.70 12.23
N GLY A 84 -0.76 -1.10 11.70
CA GLY A 84 0.63 -1.57 11.77
C GLY A 84 0.94 -2.79 10.89
N GLU A 85 0.00 -3.25 10.06
CA GLU A 85 0.23 -4.39 9.18
C GLU A 85 0.98 -3.95 7.92
N LYS A 86 1.96 -4.78 7.52
CA LYS A 86 2.74 -4.63 6.29
C LYS A 86 2.29 -5.67 5.27
N LYS A 87 2.14 -5.26 4.02
CA LYS A 87 1.81 -6.14 2.89
C LYS A 87 2.79 -5.89 1.75
N THR A 88 3.38 -6.97 1.25
CA THR A 88 4.18 -6.93 0.01
C THR A 88 3.25 -7.10 -1.19
N SER A 89 3.48 -6.30 -2.21
CA SER A 89 2.76 -6.38 -3.48
C SER A 89 3.76 -6.30 -4.64
N SER A 90 3.38 -6.91 -5.76
CA SER A 90 4.12 -6.89 -7.02
C SER A 90 3.20 -6.47 -8.15
N LEU A 91 3.72 -5.65 -9.05
CA LEU A 91 3.08 -5.23 -10.30
C LEU A 91 3.98 -5.64 -11.47
N PHE A 92 3.37 -6.14 -12.54
CA PHE A 92 4.05 -6.52 -13.77
C PHE A 92 3.56 -5.61 -14.89
N MET A 93 4.48 -4.99 -15.61
CA MET A 93 4.14 -4.02 -16.65
C MET A 93 4.95 -4.30 -17.91
N GLU A 94 4.32 -4.18 -19.07
CA GLU A 94 5.03 -4.20 -20.34
C GLU A 94 5.81 -2.88 -20.52
N ALA A 95 7.10 -2.97 -20.83
CA ALA A 95 7.94 -1.84 -21.19
C ALA A 95 8.22 -1.87 -22.70
N PRO A 96 7.96 -0.77 -23.44
CA PRO A 96 8.27 -0.72 -24.87
C PRO A 96 9.76 -0.98 -25.11
N GLU A 97 10.07 -1.76 -26.15
CA GLU A 97 11.46 -2.04 -26.52
C GLU A 97 12.21 -0.73 -26.83
N GLY A 98 13.30 -0.48 -26.08
CA GLY A 98 14.17 0.69 -26.27
C GLY A 98 13.81 1.93 -25.44
N GLU A 99 12.73 1.91 -24.67
CA GLU A 99 12.40 2.98 -23.72
C GLU A 99 12.98 2.67 -22.33
N ASP A 100 13.82 3.58 -21.82
CA ASP A 100 14.32 3.53 -20.44
C ASP A 100 13.29 4.20 -19.50
N VAL A 101 12.80 3.44 -18.51
CA VAL A 101 11.95 4.00 -17.45
C VAL A 101 12.82 4.75 -16.44
N GLU A 102 12.65 6.07 -16.35
CA GLU A 102 13.42 6.92 -15.44
C GLU A 102 12.71 7.09 -14.08
N SER A 103 11.37 7.19 -14.11
CA SER A 103 10.58 7.44 -12.91
C SER A 103 9.24 6.69 -12.91
N ALA A 104 8.73 6.43 -11.72
CA ALA A 104 7.41 5.85 -11.50
C ALA A 104 6.65 6.73 -10.49
N GLU A 105 5.33 6.74 -10.60
CA GLU A 105 4.42 7.42 -9.70
C GLU A 105 3.44 6.39 -9.17
N LEU A 106 3.58 6.08 -7.88
CA LEU A 106 2.67 5.21 -7.18
C LEU A 106 1.57 6.08 -6.56
N ILE A 107 0.35 5.78 -6.97
CA ILE A 107 -0.86 6.45 -6.51
C ILE A 107 -1.65 5.43 -5.70
N ILE A 108 -1.92 5.74 -4.43
CA ILE A 108 -2.75 4.87 -3.57
C ILE A 108 -4.05 5.62 -3.32
N LYS A 109 -5.13 5.12 -3.92
CA LYS A 109 -6.50 5.65 -3.74
C LYS A 109 -7.23 4.73 -2.79
N GLY A 110 -7.17 5.06 -1.50
CA GLY A 110 -8.01 4.43 -0.50
C GLY A 110 -9.28 5.22 -0.26
N GLU A 111 -10.43 4.56 -0.28
CA GLU A 111 -11.59 5.11 0.42
C GLU A 111 -11.34 5.00 1.94
N ARG A 112 -11.48 6.11 2.66
CA ARG A 112 -11.39 6.08 4.13
C ARG A 112 -12.43 5.11 4.67
N ALA A 113 -11.96 4.08 5.38
CA ALA A 113 -12.85 3.18 6.09
C ALA A 113 -13.62 3.95 7.17
N SER A 114 -14.94 4.05 7.00
CA SER A 114 -15.86 4.43 8.06
C SER A 114 -15.84 3.34 9.14
N PHE A 115 -15.09 3.62 10.21
CA PHE A 115 -15.15 3.01 11.53
C PHE A 115 -15.11 1.47 11.59
N VAL A 116 -13.92 0.93 11.83
CA VAL A 116 -13.78 -0.11 12.85
C VAL A 116 -13.05 0.54 14.00
N ASP A 117 -13.80 1.23 14.88
CA ASP A 117 -13.34 1.50 16.24
C ASP A 117 -12.97 0.14 16.84
N MET A 118 -11.68 -0.23 16.82
CA MET A 118 -11.23 -1.22 17.78
C MET A 118 -11.45 -0.58 19.14
N PRO A 119 -12.30 -1.15 20.02
CA PRO A 119 -12.59 -0.54 21.29
C PRO A 119 -11.30 -0.51 22.11
N ILE A 120 -10.65 0.64 22.14
CA ILE A 120 -9.61 0.94 23.11
C ILE A 120 -10.33 0.95 24.47
N SER A 121 -10.27 -0.17 25.18
CA SER A 121 -10.33 -0.18 26.64
C SER A 121 -11.65 0.26 27.32
N THR A 122 -12.83 -0.16 26.85
CA THR A 122 -14.03 -0.13 27.72
C THR A 122 -13.98 -1.15 28.87
N GLY A 123 -13.13 -2.19 28.76
CA GLY A 123 -12.94 -3.21 29.80
C GLY A 123 -12.36 -2.68 31.13
N GLY A 124 -11.52 -1.63 31.07
CA GLY A 124 -10.93 -1.02 32.27
C GLY A 124 -11.94 -0.20 33.09
N TRP A 125 -12.90 0.46 32.42
CA TRP A 125 -13.90 1.29 33.09
C TRP A 125 -14.99 0.44 33.77
N CYS A 126 -15.39 -0.68 33.20
CA CYS A 126 -16.33 -1.60 33.86
C CYS A 126 -15.75 -2.22 35.15
N LEU A 127 -14.44 -2.51 35.17
CA LEU A 127 -13.75 -2.97 36.37
C LEU A 127 -13.64 -1.87 37.44
N LEU A 128 -13.34 -0.63 37.04
CA LEU A 128 -13.29 0.52 37.95
C LEU A 128 -14.65 0.81 38.61
N VAL A 129 -15.74 0.81 37.83
CA VAL A 129 -17.09 1.03 38.37
C VAL A 129 -17.50 -0.12 39.30
N GLY A 130 -17.16 -1.37 38.96
CA GLY A 130 -17.41 -2.54 39.82
C GLY A 130 -16.69 -2.47 41.17
N VAL A 131 -15.42 -2.02 41.19
CA VAL A 131 -14.65 -1.86 42.43
C VAL A 131 -15.18 -0.71 43.29
N ILE A 132 -15.57 0.42 42.67
CA ILE A 132 -16.15 1.56 43.40
C ILE A 132 -17.48 1.16 44.05
N ALA A 133 -18.35 0.41 43.35
CA ALA A 133 -19.62 -0.07 43.91
C ALA A 133 -19.41 -1.01 45.13
N LEU A 134 -18.42 -1.91 45.06
CA LEU A 134 -18.05 -2.79 46.17
C LEU A 134 -17.51 -2.01 47.38
N LEU A 135 -16.69 -0.97 47.14
CA LEU A 135 -16.19 -0.11 48.20
C LEU A 135 -17.33 0.68 48.86
N CYS A 136 -18.27 1.24 48.08
CA CYS A 136 -19.41 1.98 48.64
C CYS A 136 -20.35 1.09 49.48
N TRP A 137 -20.50 -0.20 49.18
CA TRP A 137 -21.31 -1.13 49.97
C TRP A 137 -20.67 -1.48 51.33
N GLN A 138 -19.35 -1.45 51.46
CA GLN A 138 -18.67 -1.73 52.74
C GLN A 138 -18.81 -0.60 53.78
N TYR A 139 -19.12 0.62 53.34
CA TYR A 139 -19.22 1.80 54.22
C TYR A 139 -20.67 2.26 54.46
N LEU A 140 -21.66 1.43 54.13
CA LEU A 140 -23.09 1.67 54.32
C LEU A 140 -23.67 0.61 55.27
#